data_AF-A0A822CU98-F1
#
_entry.id   AF-A0A822CU98-F1
#
_cell.length_a   1.000
_cell.length_b   1.000
_cell.length_c   1.000
_cell.angle_alpha   90.00
_cell.angle_beta   90.00
_cell.angle_gamma   90.00
#
_symmetry.space_group_name_H-M   'P 1'
#
loop_
_entity.id
_entity.type
_entity.pdbx_description
1 polymer ?
#
loop_
_entity_poly.entity_id
_entity_poly.type
_entity_poly.pdbx_seq_one_letter_code
_entity_poly.pdbx_strand_id
1 'polypeptide(L)'
;HLPVVENIHITKIVRLTSLFLHNNRFYYDGKIYRFITGGPSNSGLIETLSNIYLNRMEKFLIDQSSTKQNEFYGRYQNQIFFTWNQSVDELEQILKSMKSEY
;
A
#
# COMPACT_ATOMS: atom_id res chain seq x y z
N HIS A 1 14.22 0.37 -22.16
CA HIS A 1 13.96 1.81 -21.96
C HIS A 1 12.60 1.98 -21.32
N LEU A 2 12.54 2.57 -20.12
CA LEU A 2 11.26 3.02 -19.54
C LEU A 2 10.83 4.29 -20.29
N PRO A 3 9.54 4.46 -20.63
CA PRO A 3 9.10 5.68 -21.29
C PRO A 3 9.30 6.88 -20.37
N VAL A 4 10.06 7.86 -20.83
CA VAL A 4 10.17 9.17 -20.18
C VAL A 4 8.88 9.91 -20.47
N VAL A 5 8.09 10.13 -19.43
CA VAL A 5 6.87 10.92 -19.52
C VAL A 5 7.22 12.36 -19.18
N GLU A 6 7.92 13.02 -20.11
CA GLU A 6 8.21 14.44 -20.01
C GLU A 6 6.90 15.27 -20.04
N ASN A 7 6.82 16.31 -19.22
CA ASN A 7 5.72 17.29 -19.18
C ASN A 7 4.35 16.81 -18.67
N ILE A 8 4.25 15.69 -17.94
CA ILE A 8 3.00 15.35 -17.23
C ILE A 8 3.01 15.87 -15.80
N HIS A 9 2.10 16.81 -15.52
CA HIS A 9 1.86 17.30 -14.18
C HIS A 9 1.19 16.23 -13.30
N ILE A 10 1.59 16.15 -12.03
CA ILE A 10 1.09 15.16 -11.07
C ILE A 10 -0.45 15.13 -10.96
N THR A 11 -1.11 16.27 -11.12
CA THR A 11 -2.57 16.36 -11.09
C THR A 11 -3.24 15.57 -12.22
N LYS A 12 -2.59 15.43 -13.39
CA LYS A 12 -3.11 14.58 -14.47
C LYS A 12 -3.04 13.11 -14.08
N ILE A 13 -1.93 12.68 -13.47
CA ILE A 13 -1.76 11.31 -12.97
C ILE A 13 -2.87 11.01 -11.95
N VAL A 14 -3.07 11.88 -10.95
CA VAL A 14 -4.11 11.73 -9.93
C VAL A 14 -5.51 11.63 -10.55
N ARG A 15 -5.82 12.48 -11.54
CA ARG A 15 -7.13 12.46 -12.23
C ARG A 15 -7.35 11.18 -13.01
N LEU A 16 -6.34 10.70 -13.74
CA LEU A 16 -6.43 9.45 -14.50
C LEU A 16 -6.54 8.23 -13.58
N THR A 17 -5.74 8.20 -12.50
CA THR A 17 -5.84 7.16 -11.47
C THR A 17 -7.22 7.15 -10.84
N SER A 18 -7.76 8.31 -10.47
CA SER A 18 -9.12 8.41 -9.93
C SER A 18 -10.15 7.89 -10.92
N LEU A 19 -10.07 8.32 -12.19
CA LEU A 19 -10.97 7.84 -13.25
C LEU A 19 -10.92 6.31 -13.40
N PHE A 20 -9.73 5.72 -13.38
CA PHE A 20 -9.54 4.27 -13.43
C PHE A 20 -10.22 3.59 -12.25
N LEU A 21 -9.95 4.02 -11.02
CA LEU A 21 -10.51 3.42 -9.80
C LEU A 21 -12.05 3.49 -9.77
N HIS A 22 -12.65 4.60 -10.20
CA HIS A 22 -14.12 4.76 -10.22
C HIS A 22 -14.82 3.94 -11.32
N ASN A 23 -14.09 3.55 -12.36
CA ASN A 23 -14.65 2.88 -13.55
C ASN A 23 -14.07 1.48 -13.78
N ASN A 24 -13.40 0.93 -12.78
CA ASN A 24 -12.75 -0.38 -12.90
C ASN A 24 -13.80 -1.50 -13.00
N ARG A 25 -14.01 -2.00 -14.22
CA ARG A 25 -15.05 -2.99 -14.54
C ARG A 25 -14.42 -4.30 -15.01
N PHE A 26 -15.09 -5.40 -14.72
CA PHE A 26 -14.72 -6.72 -15.20
C PHE A 26 -15.93 -7.45 -15.77
N TYR A 27 -15.66 -8.35 -16.71
CA TYR A 27 -16.68 -9.20 -17.31
C TYR A 27 -16.64 -10.58 -16.67
N TYR A 28 -17.81 -11.09 -16.30
CA TYR A 28 -17.97 -12.43 -15.76
C TYR A 28 -19.38 -12.93 -16.08
N ASP A 29 -19.51 -14.17 -16.53
CA ASP A 29 -20.79 -14.84 -16.77
C ASP A 29 -21.85 -13.98 -17.52
N GLY A 30 -21.51 -13.50 -18.71
CA GLY A 30 -22.46 -12.72 -19.51
C GLY A 30 -22.66 -11.27 -19.05
N LYS A 31 -22.09 -10.87 -17.91
CA LYS A 31 -22.42 -9.61 -17.23
C LYS A 31 -21.17 -8.77 -16.95
N ILE A 32 -21.39 -7.46 -16.83
CA ILE A 32 -20.37 -6.48 -16.48
C ILE A 32 -20.55 -6.07 -15.02
N TYR A 33 -19.49 -6.21 -14.25
CA TYR A 33 -19.41 -5.83 -12.85
C TYR A 33 -18.40 -4.71 -12.67
N ARG A 34 -18.46 -4.03 -11.51
CA ARG A 34 -17.49 -3.01 -11.12
C ARG A 34 -16.85 -3.41 -9.79
N PHE A 35 -15.54 -3.24 -9.68
CA PHE A 35 -14.86 -3.32 -8.39
C PHE A 35 -15.34 -2.17 -7.50
N ILE A 36 -16.00 -2.49 -6.39
CA ILE A 36 -16.43 -1.50 -5.40
C ILE A 36 -15.26 -1.11 -4.49
N THR A 37 -14.37 -2.07 -4.22
CA THR A 37 -13.16 -1.90 -3.41
C THR A 37 -11.97 -2.56 -4.09
N GLY A 38 -10.80 -1.93 -3.99
CA GLY A 38 -9.57 -2.43 -4.58
C GLY A 38 -9.62 -2.46 -6.11
N GLY A 39 -9.03 -3.49 -6.71
CA GLY A 39 -9.01 -3.69 -8.15
C GLY A 39 -8.41 -5.04 -8.51
N PRO A 40 -8.24 -5.31 -9.81
CA PRO A 40 -7.73 -6.58 -10.30
C PRO A 40 -6.28 -6.80 -9.84
N SER A 41 -6.02 -7.95 -9.23
CA SER A 41 -4.72 -8.31 -8.66
C SER A 41 -3.60 -8.45 -9.69
N ASN A 42 -3.94 -8.64 -10.96
CA ASN A 42 -2.99 -8.70 -12.07
C ASN A 42 -2.68 -7.32 -12.69
N SER A 43 -3.18 -6.22 -12.11
CA SER A 43 -2.90 -4.87 -12.60
C SER A 43 -1.69 -4.26 -11.90
N GLY A 44 -0.64 -3.95 -12.68
CA GLY A 44 0.54 -3.25 -12.15
C GLY A 44 0.23 -1.85 -11.58
N LEU A 45 -0.83 -1.19 -12.05
CA LEU A 45 -1.30 0.06 -11.46
C LEU A 45 -1.88 -0.18 -10.07
N ILE A 46 -2.73 -1.20 -9.90
CA ILE A 46 -3.27 -1.56 -8.59
C ILE A 46 -2.14 -1.96 -7.64
N GLU A 47 -1.19 -2.79 -8.09
CA GLU A 47 -0.01 -3.15 -7.30
C GLU A 47 0.78 -1.91 -6.84
N THR A 48 1.02 -0.96 -7.75
CA THR A 48 1.72 0.29 -7.42
C THR A 48 0.94 1.11 -6.38
N LEU A 49 -0.37 1.26 -6.55
CA LEU A 49 -1.22 1.99 -5.61
C LEU A 49 -1.30 1.31 -4.25
N SER A 50 -1.39 -0.02 -4.23
CA SER A 50 -1.34 -0.83 -3.01
C SER A 50 -0.01 -0.61 -2.29
N ASN A 51 1.12 -0.62 -3.00
CA ASN A 51 2.42 -0.33 -2.40
C ASN A 51 2.52 1.08 -1.81
N ILE A 52 1.97 2.10 -2.47
CA ILE A 52 1.93 3.47 -1.94
C ILE A 52 1.07 3.54 -0.67
N TYR A 53 -0.11 2.91 -0.71
CA TYR A 53 -1.04 2.89 0.42
C TYR A 53 -0.44 2.15 1.63
N LEU A 54 0.10 0.96 1.42
CA LEU A 54 0.76 0.15 2.44
C LEU A 54 1.97 0.87 3.04
N ASN A 55 2.82 1.48 2.21
CA ASN A 55 3.95 2.27 2.69
C ASN A 55 3.52 3.41 3.62
N ARG A 56 2.37 4.06 3.35
CA ARG A 56 1.83 5.10 4.23
C ARG A 56 1.40 4.52 5.59
N MET A 57 0.74 3.36 5.60
CA MET A 57 0.35 2.69 6.85
C MET A 57 1.57 2.21 7.65
N GLU A 58 2.54 1.63 6.95
CA GLU A 58 3.76 1.07 7.54
C GLU A 58 4.73 2.12 8.05
N LYS A 59 4.63 3.35 7.55
CA LYS A 59 5.48 4.44 7.99
C LYS A 59 5.49 4.58 9.52
N PHE A 60 4.35 4.34 10.18
CA PHE A 60 4.28 4.29 11.63
C PHE A 60 5.22 3.24 12.23
N LEU A 61 5.13 1.98 11.77
CA LEU A 61 6.00 0.89 12.22
C LEU A 61 7.47 1.17 11.91
N ILE A 62 7.76 1.64 10.69
CA ILE A 62 9.12 1.98 10.26
C ILE A 62 9.70 3.09 11.14
N ASP A 63 8.93 4.14 11.45
CA ASP A 63 9.42 5.23 12.31
C ASP A 63 9.65 4.74 13.75
N GLN A 64 8.85 3.80 14.25
CA GLN A 64 9.05 3.17 15.58
C GLN A 64 10.22 2.16 15.63
N SER A 65 10.48 1.42 14.54
CA SER A 65 11.58 0.45 14.47
C SER A 65 12.91 1.10 14.08
N SER A 66 12.90 2.08 13.17
CA SER A 66 14.11 2.78 12.71
C SER A 66 14.72 3.69 13.78
N THR A 67 13.93 4.11 14.76
CA THR A 67 14.42 4.82 15.94
C THR A 67 15.15 3.90 16.92
N LYS A 68 14.98 2.58 16.79
CA LYS A 68 15.62 1.57 17.64
C LYS A 68 16.77 0.91 16.85
N GLN A 69 17.99 1.16 17.27
CA GLN A 69 19.19 0.66 16.57
C GLN A 69 19.18 -0.88 16.48
N ASN A 70 19.66 -1.43 15.35
CA ASN A 70 19.82 -2.86 15.07
C ASN A 70 18.53 -3.68 14.87
N GLU A 71 17.46 -3.08 14.34
CA GLU A 71 16.28 -3.82 13.89
C GLU A 71 16.23 -3.96 12.36
N PHE A 72 15.83 -5.13 11.87
CA PHE A 72 15.54 -5.37 10.47
C PHE A 72 14.05 -5.15 10.21
N TYR A 73 13.72 -4.52 9.07
CA TYR A 73 12.37 -4.37 8.56
C TYR A 73 12.34 -4.74 7.07
N GLY A 74 11.35 -5.51 6.66
CA GLY A 74 11.11 -5.85 5.27
C GLY A 74 9.64 -6.12 5.01
N ARG A 75 9.20 -5.81 3.80
CA ARG A 75 7.88 -6.17 3.30
C ARG A 75 7.97 -6.90 1.98
N TYR A 76 7.16 -7.95 1.86
CA TYR A 76 6.87 -8.61 0.60
C TYR A 76 5.36 -8.69 0.40
N GLN A 77 4.86 -7.97 -0.62
CA GLN A 77 3.43 -7.83 -0.90
C GLN A 77 2.64 -7.38 0.34
N ASN A 78 1.82 -8.27 0.91
CA ASN A 78 0.98 -8.07 2.09
C ASN A 78 1.59 -8.63 3.39
N GLN A 79 2.84 -9.10 3.36
CA GLN A 79 3.54 -9.66 4.51
C GLN A 79 4.63 -8.71 4.99
N ILE A 80 4.62 -8.40 6.28
CA ILE A 80 5.65 -7.62 6.96
C ILE A 80 6.49 -8.57 7.80
N PHE A 81 7.80 -8.41 7.74
CA PHE A 81 8.77 -9.07 8.60
C PHE A 81 9.63 -8.02 9.27
N PHE A 82 9.77 -8.11 10.58
CA PHE A 82 10.68 -7.27 11.34
C PHE A 82 11.23 -8.00 12.56
N THR A 83 12.39 -7.55 13.03
CA THR A 83 12.94 -7.99 14.32
C THR A 83 12.59 -6.96 15.38
N TRP A 84 12.30 -7.42 16.59
CA TRP A 84 11.98 -6.56 17.72
C TRP A 84 12.91 -6.86 18.88
N ASN A 85 13.63 -5.84 19.37
CA ASN A 85 14.62 -6.01 20.42
C ASN A 85 14.17 -5.49 21.79
N GLN A 86 12.91 -5.09 21.93
CA GLN A 86 12.31 -4.62 23.19
C GLN A 86 11.34 -5.66 23.78
N SER A 87 10.64 -5.27 24.85
CA SER A 87 9.66 -6.13 25.50
C SER A 87 8.49 -6.46 24.57
N VAL A 88 7.87 -7.61 24.82
CA VAL A 88 6.63 -8.03 24.15
C VAL A 88 5.49 -7.05 24.47
N ASP A 89 5.45 -6.51 25.68
CA ASP A 89 4.42 -5.52 26.08
C ASP A 89 4.49 -4.25 25.24
N GLU A 90 5.69 -3.73 24.95
CA GLU A 90 5.87 -2.57 24.05
C GLU A 90 5.40 -2.90 22.63
N LEU A 91 5.72 -4.10 22.13
CA LEU A 91 5.29 -4.53 20.81
C LEU A 91 3.76 -4.57 20.72
N GLU A 92 3.09 -5.17 21.71
CA GLU A 92 1.64 -5.25 21.74
C GLU A 92 0.97 -3.87 21.75
N GLN A 93 1.55 -2.90 22.47
CA GLN A 93 1.05 -1.52 22.49
C GLN A 93 1.15 -0.86 21.11
N ILE A 94 2.28 -1.02 20.42
CA ILE A 94 2.50 -0.46 19.07
C ILE A 94 1.58 -1.12 18.04
N LEU A 95 1.40 -2.44 18.10
CA LEU A 95 0.48 -3.14 17.21
C LEU A 95 -0.97 -2.73 17.48
N LYS A 96 -1.33 -2.46 18.74
CA LYS A 96 -2.65 -1.97 19.11
C LYS A 96 -2.89 -0.54 18.63
N SER A 97 -1.90 0.35 18.73
CA SER A 97 -2.04 1.73 18.23
C SER A 97 -2.21 1.74 16.71
N MET A 98 -1.46 0.91 15.99
CA MET A 98 -1.59 0.79 14.53
C MET A 98 -2.99 0.36 14.09
N LYS A 99 -3.62 -0.61 14.78
CA LYS A 99 -5.00 -1.06 14.50
C LYS A 99 -6.08 -0.01 14.83
N SER A 100 -5.75 0.99 15.63
CA SER A 100 -6.69 2.06 15.99
C SER A 100 -6.62 3.26 15.06
N GLU A 101 -5.50 3.43 14.34
CA GLU A 101 -5.27 4.53 13.41
C GLU A 101 -5.78 4.24 11.99
N TYR A 102 -5.90 2.95 11.63
CA TYR A 102 -6.31 2.46 10.30
C TYR A 102 -7.32 1.32 10.41
#